data_AF-A0A974BNU3-F1
#
_entry.id   AF-A0A974BNU3-F1
#
_cell.length_a   1.000
_cell.length_b   1.000
_cell.length_c   1.000
_cell.angle_alpha   90.00
_cell.angle_beta   90.00
_cell.angle_gamma   90.00
#
_symmetry.space_group_name_H-M   'P 1'
#
loop_
_entity.id
_entity.type
_entity.pdbx_description
1 polymer ?
#
loop_
_entity_poly.entity_id
_entity_poly.type
_entity_poly.pdbx_seq_one_letter_code
_entity_poly.pdbx_strand_id
1 'polypeptide(L)'
;SINKVANGLTCPSCFVGNSARCLKKDSIQCGGDESHCIHYTKTTKQDYLSLTETLFGCATKNICEAGSYNVTPKGTYYKSVKMDIICSRATRIYTQAHNLWISSFVLYNLIKIFFKSM
;
A
#
# COMPACT_ATOMS: atom_id res chain seq x y z
N SER A 1 -11.09 0.38 5.36
CA SER A 1 -10.80 -0.63 6.38
C SER A 1 -11.68 -0.34 7.58
N ILE A 2 -12.71 -1.16 7.81
CA ILE A 2 -13.66 -0.99 8.91
C ILE A 2 -13.10 -1.79 10.09
N ASN A 3 -12.50 -1.09 11.06
CA ASN A 3 -12.29 -1.60 12.42
C ASN A 3 -11.54 -2.94 12.57
N LYS A 4 -10.42 -3.12 11.85
CA LYS A 4 -9.47 -4.20 12.10
C LYS A 4 -8.28 -3.68 12.89
N VAL A 5 -7.83 -4.42 13.90
CA VAL A 5 -6.62 -4.10 14.68
C VAL A 5 -5.42 -3.96 13.74
N ALA A 6 -4.66 -2.86 13.87
CA ALA A 6 -3.48 -2.61 13.06
C ALA A 6 -2.46 -3.74 13.23
N ASN A 7 -1.94 -4.26 12.13
CA ASN A 7 -1.06 -5.44 12.15
C ASN A 7 0.45 -5.10 11.99
N GLY A 8 0.79 -3.81 12.03
CA GLY A 8 2.17 -3.33 11.92
C GLY A 8 2.72 -3.30 10.49
N LEU A 9 1.87 -3.52 9.48
CA LEU A 9 2.23 -3.36 8.06
C LEU A 9 1.66 -2.05 7.49
N THR A 10 2.29 -1.54 6.45
CA THR A 10 1.85 -0.34 5.72
C THR A 10 1.88 -0.53 4.22
N CYS A 11 0.99 0.21 3.56
CA CYS A 11 0.90 0.30 2.11
C CYS A 11 0.63 1.74 1.66
N PRO A 12 1.01 2.09 0.42
CA PRO A 12 0.49 3.28 -0.23
C PRO A 12 -1.03 3.19 -0.38
N SER A 13 -1.71 4.32 -0.24
CA SER A 13 -3.15 4.46 -0.34
C SER A 13 -3.51 5.64 -1.21
N CYS A 14 -4.51 5.44 -2.05
CA CYS A 14 -5.20 6.50 -2.75
C CYS A 14 -6.47 5.94 -3.39
N PHE A 15 -7.39 6.83 -3.72
CA PHE A 15 -8.53 6.53 -4.58
C PHE A 15 -8.71 7.68 -5.55
N VAL A 16 -8.90 7.37 -6.83
CA VAL A 16 -9.21 8.36 -7.85
C VAL A 16 -10.26 7.80 -8.82
N GLY A 17 -11.32 8.58 -9.01
CA GLY A 17 -12.34 8.33 -10.02
C GLY A 17 -11.96 8.95 -11.36
N ASN A 18 -12.39 8.31 -12.44
CA ASN A 18 -12.16 8.71 -13.82
C ASN A 18 -10.68 8.99 -14.20
N SER A 19 -9.74 8.27 -13.58
CA SER A 19 -8.30 8.37 -13.83
C SER A 19 -7.62 7.03 -13.55
N ALA A 20 -6.56 6.72 -14.32
CA ALA A 20 -5.71 5.56 -14.10
C ALA A 20 -4.54 5.83 -13.14
N ARG A 21 -4.39 7.07 -12.64
CA ARG A 21 -3.21 7.52 -11.88
C ARG A 21 -3.58 8.32 -10.65
N CYS A 22 -3.02 7.91 -9.52
CA CYS A 22 -2.98 8.72 -8.30
C CYS A 22 -1.75 9.61 -8.29
N LEU A 23 -1.94 10.93 -8.14
CA LEU A 23 -0.85 11.91 -8.06
C LEU A 23 -0.19 11.94 -6.68
N LYS A 24 -0.94 11.63 -5.62
CA LYS A 24 -0.45 11.52 -4.24
C LYS A 24 -0.87 10.18 -3.67
N LYS A 25 0.05 9.56 -2.94
CA LYS A 25 -0.19 8.30 -2.23
C LYS A 25 0.22 8.49 -0.79
N ASP A 26 -0.75 8.39 0.11
CA ASP A 26 -0.49 8.44 1.54
C ASP A 26 -0.12 7.05 2.05
N SER A 27 0.64 6.96 3.14
CA SER A 27 0.88 5.68 3.79
C SER A 27 -0.25 5.36 4.76
N ILE A 28 -0.85 4.17 4.65
CA ILE A 28 -1.87 3.69 5.59
C ILE A 28 -1.38 2.46 6.34
N GLN A 29 -1.86 2.26 7.57
CA GLN A 29 -1.66 1.03 8.33
C GLN A 29 -2.65 -0.04 7.86
N CYS A 30 -2.14 -1.25 7.62
CA CYS A 30 -2.96 -2.41 7.31
C CYS A 30 -3.55 -3.02 8.59
N GLY A 31 -4.69 -3.69 8.45
CA GLY A 31 -5.43 -4.26 9.57
C GLY A 31 -5.70 -5.75 9.43
N GLY A 32 -5.72 -6.46 10.56
CA GLY A 32 -6.02 -7.89 10.61
C GLY A 32 -5.06 -8.73 9.77
N ASP A 33 -5.59 -9.47 8.79
CA ASP A 33 -4.89 -10.43 7.93
C ASP A 33 -4.34 -9.83 6.61
N GLU A 34 -4.47 -8.53 6.43
CA GLU A 34 -3.94 -7.81 5.26
C GLU A 34 -2.41 -7.85 5.25
N SER A 35 -1.83 -8.51 4.25
CA SER A 35 -0.38 -8.76 4.16
C SER A 35 0.26 -8.24 2.86
N HIS A 36 -0.56 -7.71 1.95
CA HIS A 36 -0.14 -7.24 0.64
C HIS A 36 -0.66 -5.83 0.39
N CYS A 37 0.08 -5.09 -0.43
CA CYS A 37 -0.41 -3.86 -1.03
C CYS A 37 -1.07 -4.17 -2.35
N ILE A 38 -2.24 -3.61 -2.59
CA ILE A 38 -2.99 -3.74 -3.84
C ILE A 38 -2.90 -2.44 -4.63
N HIS A 39 -2.69 -2.58 -5.93
CA HIS A 39 -2.97 -1.57 -6.95
C HIS A 39 -4.06 -2.14 -7.85
N TYR A 40 -5.26 -1.59 -7.70
CA TYR A 40 -6.46 -1.99 -8.41
C TYR A 40 -6.84 -0.92 -9.42
N THR A 41 -7.04 -1.30 -10.68
CA THR A 41 -7.59 -0.42 -11.71
C THR A 41 -8.80 -1.07 -12.36
N LYS A 42 -9.94 -0.38 -12.36
CA LYS A 42 -11.18 -0.82 -13.02
C LYS A 42 -11.47 0.09 -14.19
N THR A 43 -11.58 -0.48 -15.39
CA THR A 43 -12.05 0.23 -16.58
C THR A 43 -13.41 -0.33 -16.98
N THR A 44 -14.42 0.52 -16.95
CA THR A 44 -15.79 0.20 -17.33
C THR A 44 -16.11 0.89 -18.65
N LYS A 45 -16.38 0.12 -19.70
CA LYS A 45 -16.76 0.60 -21.02
C LYS A 45 -18.27 0.54 -21.21
N GLN A 46 -18.83 1.63 -21.70
CA GLN A 46 -20.19 1.76 -22.21
C GLN A 46 -20.10 2.13 -23.71
N ASP A 47 -21.24 2.38 -24.36
CA ASP A 47 -21.27 2.70 -25.79
C ASP A 47 -20.32 3.82 -26.20
N TYR A 48 -20.41 4.96 -25.54
CA TYR A 48 -19.68 6.20 -25.86
C TYR A 48 -18.82 6.71 -24.71
N LEU A 49 -18.77 5.98 -23.59
CA LEU A 49 -18.07 6.39 -22.38
C LEU A 49 -17.17 5.28 -21.87
N SER A 50 -15.96 5.63 -21.43
CA SER A 50 -15.04 4.74 -20.72
C SER A 50 -14.65 5.40 -19.40
N LEU A 51 -15.03 4.78 -18.29
CA LEU A 51 -14.70 5.24 -16.95
C LEU A 51 -13.59 4.38 -16.36
N THR A 52 -12.57 5.01 -15.80
CA THR A 52 -11.47 4.30 -15.12
C THR A 52 -11.40 4.72 -13.66
N GLU A 53 -11.32 3.78 -12.75
CA GLU A 53 -11.11 4.01 -11.33
C GLU A 53 -9.83 3.32 -10.89
N THR A 54 -9.03 4.00 -10.06
CA THR A 54 -7.81 3.44 -9.51
C THR A 54 -7.81 3.55 -7.99
N LEU A 55 -7.37 2.47 -7.34
CA LEU A 55 -7.25 2.36 -5.90
C LEU A 55 -5.89 1.74 -5.53
N PHE A 56 -5.27 2.31 -4.50
CA PHE A 56 -4.16 1.70 -3.79
C PHE A 56 -4.57 1.46 -2.34
N GLY A 57 -4.13 0.36 -1.73
CA GLY A 57 -4.40 0.09 -0.33
C GLY A 57 -3.83 -1.24 0.16
N CYS A 58 -4.38 -1.72 1.28
CA CYS A 58 -4.05 -3.03 1.86
C CYS A 58 -5.01 -4.11 1.35
N ALA A 59 -4.50 -5.33 1.21
CA ALA A 59 -5.26 -6.51 0.79
C ALA A 59 -4.77 -7.79 1.46
N THR A 60 -5.67 -8.77 1.55
CA THR A 60 -5.33 -10.14 1.94
C THR A 60 -4.70 -10.88 0.76
N LYS A 61 -3.96 -11.97 1.04
CA LYS A 61 -3.33 -12.79 0.01
C LYS A 61 -4.36 -13.32 -1.02
N ASN A 62 -5.53 -13.73 -0.55
CA ASN A 62 -6.60 -14.28 -1.39
C ASN A 62 -7.11 -13.26 -2.45
N ILE A 63 -7.23 -11.98 -2.08
CA ILE A 63 -7.61 -10.93 -3.04
C ILE A 63 -6.56 -10.79 -4.14
N CYS A 64 -5.28 -10.89 -3.79
CA CYS A 64 -4.20 -10.83 -4.77
C CYS A 64 -4.14 -12.07 -5.68
N GLU A 65 -4.50 -13.24 -5.16
CA GLU A 65 -4.56 -14.50 -5.92
C GLU A 65 -5.72 -14.55 -6.92
N ALA A 66 -6.80 -13.80 -6.67
CA ALA A 66 -7.91 -13.66 -7.63
C ALA A 66 -7.47 -13.08 -8.98
N GLY A 67 -6.40 -12.26 -8.99
CA GLY A 67 -5.77 -11.74 -10.20
C GLY A 67 -6.64 -10.82 -11.05
N SER A 68 -6.09 -10.40 -12.19
CA SER A 68 -6.80 -9.55 -13.15
C SER A 68 -7.86 -10.33 -13.91
N TYR A 69 -9.01 -9.70 -14.18
CA TYR A 69 -10.08 -10.32 -14.94
C TYR A 69 -10.83 -9.33 -15.82
N ASN A 70 -11.54 -9.85 -16.82
CA ASN A 70 -12.35 -9.09 -17.74
C ASN A 70 -13.72 -9.74 -17.87
N VAL A 71 -14.78 -8.95 -17.65
CA VAL A 71 -16.17 -9.42 -17.68
C VAL A 71 -16.93 -8.63 -18.72
N THR A 72 -17.78 -9.32 -19.47
CA THR A 72 -18.78 -8.74 -20.37
C THR A 72 -20.16 -8.99 -19.74
N PRO A 73 -20.71 -8.03 -18.98
CA PRO A 73 -21.95 -8.25 -18.25
C PRO A 73 -23.14 -8.34 -19.22
N LYS A 74 -23.91 -9.43 -19.16
CA LYS A 74 -25.13 -9.57 -19.96
C LYS A 74 -26.29 -8.83 -19.28
N GLY A 75 -27.17 -8.21 -20.08
CA GLY A 75 -28.37 -7.53 -19.58
C GLY A 75 -28.10 -6.20 -18.87
N THR A 76 -26.94 -5.59 -19.10
CA THR A 76 -26.60 -4.26 -18.57
C THR A 76 -26.21 -3.31 -19.70
N TYR A 77 -26.11 -2.01 -19.40
CA TYR A 77 -25.61 -0.99 -20.34
C TYR A 77 -24.08 -1.00 -20.49
N TYR A 78 -23.36 -1.79 -19.68
CA TYR A 78 -21.92 -1.89 -19.75
C TYR A 78 -21.50 -2.91 -20.80
N LYS A 79 -20.63 -2.49 -21.73
CA LYS A 79 -20.02 -3.36 -22.74
C LYS A 79 -18.95 -4.27 -22.16
N SER A 80 -18.09 -3.72 -21.30
CA SER A 80 -17.07 -4.53 -20.63
C SER A 80 -16.58 -3.86 -19.34
N VAL A 81 -16.14 -4.71 -18.42
CA VAL A 81 -15.50 -4.30 -17.17
C VAL A 81 -14.19 -5.04 -17.07
N LYS A 82 -13.09 -4.31 -17.25
CA LYS A 82 -11.73 -4.81 -17.06
C LYS A 82 -11.25 -4.42 -15.67
N MET A 83 -10.75 -5.39 -14.92
CA MET A 83 -10.16 -5.18 -13.60
C MET A 83 -8.72 -5.69 -13.62
N ASP A 84 -7.78 -4.77 -13.44
CA ASP A 84 -6.36 -5.08 -13.32
C ASP A 84 -5.97 -5.05 -11.83
N ILE A 85 -5.45 -6.17 -11.34
CA ILE A 85 -4.99 -6.34 -9.95
C ILE A 85 -3.48 -6.59 -9.97
N ILE A 86 -2.73 -5.69 -9.35
CA ILE A 86 -1.30 -5.84 -9.14
C ILE A 86 -1.05 -5.80 -7.63
N CYS A 87 -0.32 -6.78 -7.11
CA CYS A 87 0.01 -6.84 -5.69
C CYS A 87 1.52 -6.84 -5.45
N SER A 88 1.91 -6.29 -4.31
CA SER A 88 3.24 -6.44 -3.72
C SER A 88 3.12 -6.80 -2.24
N ARG A 89 4.20 -7.25 -1.60
CA ARG A 89 4.19 -7.43 -0.14
C ARG A 89 4.08 -6.08 0.57
N ALA A 90 3.35 -6.05 1.68
CA ALA A 90 3.28 -4.87 2.54
C ALA A 90 4.58 -4.70 3.34
N THR A 91 4.90 -3.46 3.67
CA THR A 91 6.14 -3.11 4.38
C THR A 91 5.88 -3.08 5.87
N ARG A 92 6.81 -3.55 6.70
CA ARG A 92 6.70 -3.39 8.16
C ARG A 92 6.95 -1.93 8.55
N ILE A 93 6.16 -1.45 9.51
CA ILE A 93 6.46 -0.21 10.22
C ILE A 93 7.68 -0.47 11.09
N TYR A 94 8.86 -0.06 10.65
CA TYR A 94 10.01 0.04 11.55
C TYR A 94 9.82 1.30 12.40
N THR A 95 9.40 1.14 13.65
CA THR A 95 9.55 2.21 14.63
C THR A 95 11.06 2.44 14.84
N GLN A 96 11.54 3.58 14.38
CA GLN A 96 12.94 4.00 14.46
C GLN A 96 13.31 4.35 15.92
N ALA A 97 13.25 3.38 16.84
CA ALA A 97 13.72 3.53 18.22
C ALA A 97 15.22 3.17 18.37
N HIS A 98 15.85 2.64 17.31
CA HIS A 98 17.25 2.19 17.34
C HIS A 98 18.30 3.31 17.17
N ASN A 99 17.89 4.55 16.88
CA ASN A 99 18.84 5.66 16.66
C ASN A 99 19.24 6.43 17.93
N LEU A 100 18.56 6.18 19.06
CA LEU A 100 18.92 6.82 20.33
C LEU A 100 20.01 6.06 21.11
N TRP A 101 20.19 4.76 20.88
CA TRP A 101 21.24 3.96 21.55
C TRP A 101 22.61 4.10 20.88
N ILE A 102 22.64 4.22 19.55
CA ILE A 102 23.90 4.32 18.80
C ILE A 102 24.60 5.66 19.10
N SER A 103 23.85 6.75 19.26
CA SER A 103 24.43 8.06 19.61
C SER A 103 25.10 8.03 21.00
N SER A 104 24.50 7.35 21.98
CA SER A 104 25.07 7.21 23.32
C SER A 104 26.36 6.40 23.34
N PHE A 105 26.46 5.31 22.56
CA PHE A 105 27.69 4.52 22.44
C PHE A 105 28.82 5.27 21.74
N VAL A 106 28.52 6.02 20.67
CA VAL A 106 29.53 6.82 19.96
C VAL A 106 30.04 7.96 20.85
N LEU A 107 29.15 8.66 21.54
CA LEU A 107 29.53 9.74 22.46
C LEU A 107 30.38 9.22 23.63
N TYR A 108 30.01 8.08 24.23
CA TYR A 108 30.79 7.45 25.30
C TYR A 108 32.21 7.07 24.85
N ASN A 109 32.36 6.49 23.65
CA ASN A 109 33.68 6.14 23.13
C ASN A 109 34.54 7.38 22.82
N LEU A 110 33.96 8.46 22.31
CA LEU A 110 34.68 9.72 22.10
C LEU A 110 35.17 10.34 23.43
N ILE A 111 34.31 10.38 24.45
CA ILE A 111 34.69 10.88 25.78
C ILE A 111 35.81 10.03 26.38
N LYS A 112 35.74 8.69 26.25
CA LYS A 112 36.79 7.78 26.72
C LYS A 112 38.15 8.02 26.05
N ILE A 113 38.16 8.33 24.75
CA ILE A 113 39.39 8.63 24.01
C ILE A 113 40.01 9.94 24.51
N PHE A 114 39.20 10.99 24.71
CA PHE A 114 39.67 12.26 25.24
C PHE A 114 40.30 12.13 26.63
N PHE A 115 39.65 11.41 27.56
CA PHE A 115 40.17 11.21 28.92
C PHE A 115 41.38 10.26 29.00
N LYS A 116 41.61 9.42 27.98
CA LYS A 116 42.80 8.54 27.93
C LYS A 116 44.05 9.27 27.42
N SER A 117 43.90 10.50 26.90
CA SER A 117 44.98 11.29 26.30
C SER A 117 45.44 12.46 27.19
N MET A 118 44.96 12.54 28.44
CA MET A 118 45.49 13.36 29.55
C MET A 118 46.21 12.45 30.54
#